data_AF-A0A6A7FNR7-F1
#
_entry.id   AF-A0A6A7FNR7-F1
#
_cell.length_a   1.000
_cell.length_b   1.000
_cell.length_c   1.000
_cell.angle_alpha   90.00
_cell.angle_beta   90.00
_cell.angle_gamma   90.00
#
_symmetry.space_group_name_H-M   'P 1'
#
loop_
_entity.id
_entity.type
_entity.pdbx_description
1 polymer ?
#
loop_
_entity_poly.entity_id
_entity_poly.type
_entity_poly.pdbx_seq_one_letter_code
_entity_poly.pdbx_strand_id
1 'polypeptide(L)'
;MKVFLLCLFFAGSMAWPSFLSDHHTTDLAHKQQTVNRLLFHINEPLRFADLKELAATFTPGADVSGCKDGGAAVKLLMADLNDHRLLEQHHWFSLFNTRQREEALMLFDVLMSCNTWESAVKHAAYFREHMNEGEFVYALYAAVIHSDLGAGIVLPPLYEVTPHMFTNSEVINKAYTAQMTQTPGKFEMEFTGSKKNPEQRVAYFGEDIGLNVHHVTWHLDFPFWWKDSYGYHLDRKGELFFWAHHQLSTRFDAERLSNHLGLVDELYWDRPIVEGFAPHTTYRYGGEFPARPDN
;
A
#
# COMPACT_ATOMS: atom_id res chain seq x y z
N MET A 1 -44.99 -27.87 61.63
CA MET A 1 -46.13 -26.94 61.71
C MET A 1 -45.66 -25.58 61.18
N LYS A 2 -46.18 -25.16 60.02
CA LYS A 2 -46.13 -23.80 59.39
C LYS A 2 -44.72 -23.26 59.04
N VAL A 3 -44.23 -23.42 57.79
CA VAL A 3 -44.48 -22.58 56.59
C VAL A 3 -44.13 -21.11 56.82
N PHE A 4 -43.06 -20.62 56.18
CA PHE A 4 -43.12 -19.47 55.28
C PHE A 4 -41.89 -19.45 54.35
N LEU A 5 -42.16 -19.60 53.05
CA LEU A 5 -41.24 -19.31 51.95
C LEU A 5 -40.97 -17.80 51.92
N LEU A 6 -39.71 -17.43 51.65
CA LEU A 6 -39.42 -16.15 51.01
C LEU A 6 -38.30 -16.37 49.97
N CYS A 7 -38.73 -16.65 48.75
CA CYS A 7 -37.91 -16.53 47.56
C CYS A 7 -37.73 -15.04 47.26
N LEU A 8 -36.51 -14.52 47.42
CA LEU A 8 -36.13 -13.21 46.91
C LEU A 8 -35.32 -13.41 45.63
N PHE A 9 -35.93 -12.96 44.54
CA PHE A 9 -35.36 -12.74 43.22
C PHE A 9 -34.00 -12.04 43.29
N PHE A 10 -32.92 -12.75 42.97
CA PHE A 10 -31.74 -12.08 42.41
C PHE A 10 -32.00 -11.89 40.91
N ALA A 11 -32.66 -10.77 40.60
CA ALA A 11 -32.76 -10.27 39.24
C ALA A 11 -31.33 -10.00 38.72
N GLY A 12 -31.06 -10.48 37.51
CA GLY A 12 -29.77 -10.32 36.87
C GLY A 12 -29.40 -8.84 36.74
N SER A 13 -28.27 -8.47 37.33
CA SER A 13 -27.48 -7.36 36.82
C SER A 13 -26.91 -7.81 35.48
N MET A 14 -27.70 -7.63 34.42
CA MET A 14 -27.13 -7.53 33.08
C MET A 14 -26.03 -6.49 33.17
N ALA A 15 -24.80 -6.90 32.85
CA ALA A 15 -23.71 -5.99 32.59
C ALA A 15 -24.15 -5.12 31.40
N TRP A 16 -24.79 -3.99 31.70
CA TRP A 16 -24.86 -2.91 30.74
C TRP A 16 -23.42 -2.51 30.43
N PRO A 17 -22.98 -2.58 29.16
CA PRO A 17 -21.69 -2.06 28.80
C PRO A 17 -21.69 -0.58 29.20
N SER A 18 -20.65 -0.21 29.94
CA SER A 18 -20.39 1.15 30.36
C SER A 18 -20.14 2.00 29.11
N PHE A 19 -21.21 2.50 28.48
CA PHE A 19 -21.15 3.61 27.53
C PHE A 19 -20.87 4.88 28.31
N LEU A 20 -19.64 5.04 28.82
CA LEU A 20 -19.15 6.28 29.40
C LEU A 20 -17.65 6.38 29.17
N SER A 21 -17.29 6.93 28.01
CA SER A 21 -16.25 7.96 27.88
C SER A 21 -16.38 8.59 26.50
N ASP A 22 -17.09 9.71 26.42
CA ASP A 22 -17.01 10.65 25.30
C ASP A 22 -15.60 11.28 25.25
N HIS A 23 -14.64 10.54 24.70
CA HIS A 23 -13.56 11.14 23.93
C HIS A 23 -13.96 10.97 22.47
N HIS A 24 -14.01 12.06 21.70
CA HIS A 24 -14.25 12.07 20.26
C HIS A 24 -13.13 11.31 19.51
N THR A 25 -13.10 9.99 19.62
CA THR A 25 -12.31 9.13 18.72
C THR A 25 -13.14 8.96 17.46
N THR A 26 -12.63 9.45 16.32
CA THR A 26 -13.24 9.21 15.01
C THR A 26 -13.54 7.72 14.86
N ASP A 27 -14.79 7.38 14.56
CA ASP A 27 -15.18 5.98 14.45
C ASP A 27 -14.45 5.29 13.28
N LEU A 28 -14.38 3.96 13.32
CA LEU A 28 -13.66 3.18 12.32
C LEU A 28 -14.24 3.35 10.90
N ALA A 29 -15.56 3.54 10.78
CA ALA A 29 -16.22 3.70 9.48
C ALA A 29 -15.80 5.01 8.79
N HIS A 30 -15.70 6.11 9.55
CA HIS A 30 -15.20 7.39 9.06
C HIS A 30 -13.71 7.31 8.73
N LYS A 31 -12.91 6.61 9.54
CA LYS A 31 -11.49 6.35 9.22
C LYS A 31 -11.34 5.60 7.90
N GLN A 32 -12.06 4.49 7.74
CA GLN A 32 -12.08 3.69 6.53
C GLN A 32 -12.52 4.51 5.31
N GLN A 33 -13.61 5.27 5.44
CA GLN A 33 -14.09 6.13 4.37
C GLN A 33 -13.05 7.17 3.97
N THR A 34 -12.36 7.76 4.94
CA THR A 34 -11.32 8.77 4.67
C THR A 34 -10.16 8.19 3.87
N VAL A 35 -9.66 7.01 4.26
CA VAL A 35 -8.58 6.33 3.50
C VAL A 35 -9.03 5.97 2.09
N ASN A 36 -10.25 5.44 1.92
CA ASN A 36 -10.81 5.15 0.60
C ASN A 36 -10.89 6.42 -0.27
N ARG A 37 -11.29 7.56 0.31
CA ARG A 37 -11.39 8.85 -0.39
C ARG A 37 -10.01 9.42 -0.77
N LEU A 38 -9.00 9.26 0.08
CA LEU A 38 -7.62 9.65 -0.23
C LEU A 38 -7.04 8.82 -1.38
N LEU A 39 -7.37 7.53 -1.46
CA LEU A 39 -6.86 6.64 -2.51
C LEU A 39 -7.68 6.64 -3.81
N PHE A 40 -8.85 7.26 -3.80
CA PHE A 40 -9.74 7.31 -4.96
C PHE A 40 -9.15 8.19 -6.08
N HIS A 41 -9.13 7.65 -7.31
CA HIS A 41 -8.54 8.31 -8.49
C HIS A 41 -7.21 8.98 -8.20
N ILE A 42 -6.22 8.20 -7.73
CA ILE A 42 -4.97 8.73 -7.20
C ILE A 42 -4.16 9.59 -8.19
N ASN A 43 -4.30 9.32 -9.50
CA ASN A 43 -3.60 10.06 -10.55
C ASN A 43 -4.24 11.42 -10.89
N GLU A 44 -5.27 11.83 -10.14
CA GLU A 44 -6.02 13.07 -10.31
C GLU A 44 -6.08 13.86 -8.97
N PRO A 45 -6.27 15.19 -9.04
CA PRO A 45 -6.52 16.00 -7.84
C PRO A 45 -7.72 15.48 -7.02
N LEU A 46 -7.70 15.78 -5.73
CA LEU A 46 -8.73 15.37 -4.78
C LEU A 46 -10.12 15.76 -5.30
N ARG A 47 -11.05 14.80 -5.23
CA ARG A 47 -12.44 14.99 -5.69
C ARG A 47 -13.39 15.40 -4.58
N PHE A 48 -13.09 15.04 -3.33
CA PHE A 48 -13.99 15.23 -2.19
C PHE A 48 -13.78 16.60 -1.55
N ALA A 49 -14.84 17.41 -1.46
CA ALA A 49 -14.77 18.82 -1.08
C ALA A 49 -14.13 19.05 0.30
N ASP A 50 -14.43 18.18 1.27
CA ASP A 50 -13.86 18.17 2.61
C ASP A 50 -12.32 18.03 2.58
N LEU A 51 -11.82 17.02 1.86
CA LEU A 51 -10.37 16.80 1.74
C LEU A 51 -9.69 17.90 0.92
N LYS A 52 -10.34 18.43 -0.11
CA LYS A 52 -9.82 19.57 -0.90
C LYS A 52 -9.68 20.83 -0.06
N GLU A 53 -10.70 21.15 0.74
CA GLU A 53 -10.68 22.31 1.63
C GLU A 53 -9.60 22.15 2.69
N LEU A 54 -9.46 20.95 3.27
CA LEU A 54 -8.36 20.65 4.18
C LEU A 54 -7.00 20.84 3.51
N ALA A 55 -6.79 20.28 2.33
CA ALA A 55 -5.53 20.42 1.59
C ALA A 55 -5.20 21.89 1.25
N ALA A 56 -6.21 22.71 0.95
CA ALA A 56 -6.02 24.11 0.57
C ALA A 56 -5.80 25.06 1.76
N THR A 57 -6.40 24.76 2.93
CA THR A 57 -6.36 25.64 4.11
C THR A 57 -5.30 25.23 5.12
N PHE A 58 -4.89 23.96 5.11
CA PHE A 58 -3.89 23.45 6.04
C PHE A 58 -2.49 23.96 5.68
N THR A 59 -1.77 24.47 6.68
CA THR A 59 -0.36 24.84 6.57
C THR A 59 0.47 23.90 7.43
N PRO A 60 1.13 22.89 6.84
CA PRO A 60 1.92 21.92 7.61
C PRO A 60 3.03 22.62 8.41
N GLY A 61 3.18 22.24 9.68
CA GLY A 61 4.19 22.81 10.57
C GLY A 61 3.84 24.15 11.25
N ALA A 62 2.69 24.77 10.92
CA ALA A 62 2.21 25.96 11.63
C ALA A 62 1.73 25.62 13.06
N ASP A 63 1.03 24.48 13.20
CA ASP A 63 0.69 23.88 14.48
C ASP A 63 1.33 22.49 14.58
N VAL A 64 2.23 22.33 15.54
CA VAL A 64 2.98 21.09 15.80
C VAL A 64 2.45 20.33 17.02
N SER A 65 1.39 20.82 17.68
CA SER A 65 0.80 20.16 18.85
C SER A 65 0.29 18.75 18.55
N GLY A 66 -0.14 18.53 17.30
CA GLY A 66 -0.56 17.24 16.78
C GLY A 66 0.58 16.27 16.44
N CYS A 67 1.85 16.60 16.69
CA CYS A 67 3.02 15.78 16.32
C CYS A 67 3.86 15.37 17.56
N LYS A 68 4.19 14.09 17.68
CA LYS A 68 5.00 13.48 18.77
C LYS A 68 6.43 14.01 18.82
N ASP A 69 6.96 14.40 17.67
CA ASP A 69 8.35 14.79 17.47
C ASP A 69 8.56 16.32 17.51
N GLY A 70 7.56 17.08 17.96
CA GLY A 70 7.60 18.55 17.94
C GLY A 70 7.60 19.16 16.53
N GLY A 71 7.15 18.39 15.54
CA GLY A 71 7.07 18.79 14.13
C GLY A 71 8.40 18.75 13.39
N ALA A 72 9.36 17.93 13.84
CA ALA A 72 10.65 17.79 13.17
C ALA A 72 10.51 17.19 11.76
N ALA A 73 9.75 16.10 11.63
CA ALA A 73 9.49 15.43 10.36
C ALA A 73 8.76 16.34 9.36
N VAL A 74 7.73 17.08 9.82
CA VAL A 74 6.98 17.96 8.93
C VAL A 74 7.82 19.14 8.46
N LYS A 75 8.68 19.70 9.33
CA LYS A 75 9.61 20.77 8.94
C LYS A 75 10.63 20.28 7.92
N LEU A 76 11.13 19.06 8.05
CA LEU A 76 12.05 18.46 7.10
C LEU A 76 11.40 18.28 5.72
N LEU A 77 10.22 17.66 5.67
CA LEU A 77 9.50 17.45 4.41
C LEU A 77 9.10 18.79 3.75
N MET A 78 8.63 19.75 4.55
CA MET A 78 8.29 21.08 4.02
C MET A 78 9.51 21.84 3.50
N ALA A 79 10.70 21.65 4.08
CA ALA A 79 11.92 22.25 3.55
C ALA A 79 12.24 21.71 2.15
N ASP A 80 12.24 20.38 1.96
CA ASP A 80 12.48 19.77 0.65
C ASP A 80 11.37 20.12 -0.37
N LEU A 81 10.12 20.25 0.06
CA LEU A 81 9.01 20.72 -0.79
C LEU A 81 9.23 22.17 -1.25
N ASN A 82 9.54 23.08 -0.32
CA ASN A 82 9.75 24.51 -0.60
C ASN A 82 10.99 24.76 -1.47
N ASP A 83 12.01 23.92 -1.34
CA ASP A 83 13.23 23.97 -2.15
C ASP A 83 13.05 23.27 -3.52
N HIS A 84 11.85 22.78 -3.84
CA HIS A 84 11.54 22.04 -5.07
C HIS A 84 12.43 20.81 -5.29
N ARG A 85 12.69 20.05 -4.22
CA ARG A 85 13.59 18.88 -4.22
C ARG A 85 12.85 17.55 -4.23
N LEU A 86 11.53 17.55 -4.21
CA LEU A 86 10.70 16.34 -4.28
C LEU A 86 10.48 15.92 -5.73
N LEU A 87 10.19 14.63 -5.93
CA LEU A 87 9.80 14.04 -7.20
C LEU A 87 8.52 14.71 -7.70
N GLU A 88 8.50 15.02 -9.00
CA GLU A 88 7.32 15.57 -9.64
C GLU A 88 6.14 14.58 -9.66
N GLN A 89 4.93 15.11 -9.65
CA GLN A 89 3.72 14.33 -9.95
C GLN A 89 3.76 13.80 -11.37
N HIS A 90 3.01 12.74 -11.63
CA HIS A 90 2.95 12.10 -12.94
C HIS A 90 4.32 11.55 -13.40
N HIS A 91 5.07 11.00 -12.46
CA HIS A 91 6.34 10.30 -12.69
C HIS A 91 6.32 8.92 -12.05
N TRP A 92 7.06 7.96 -12.60
CA TRP A 92 7.18 6.63 -11.98
C TRP A 92 7.91 6.71 -10.64
N PHE A 93 7.44 5.91 -9.70
CA PHE A 93 8.03 5.73 -8.38
C PHE A 93 8.56 4.30 -8.24
N SER A 94 9.75 4.16 -7.67
CA SER A 94 10.32 2.89 -7.26
C SER A 94 10.87 2.99 -5.85
N LEU A 95 10.38 2.10 -4.98
CA LEU A 95 10.92 1.96 -3.61
C LEU A 95 12.43 1.65 -3.59
N PHE A 96 12.97 1.11 -4.68
CA PHE A 96 14.39 0.78 -4.78
C PHE A 96 15.26 1.99 -5.15
N ASN A 97 14.69 3.05 -5.72
CA ASN A 97 15.40 4.30 -5.92
C ASN A 97 15.64 4.99 -4.57
N THR A 98 16.90 5.29 -4.24
CA THR A 98 17.25 5.83 -2.92
C THR A 98 16.59 7.17 -2.63
N ARG A 99 16.57 8.09 -3.59
CA ARG A 99 16.03 9.43 -3.38
C ARG A 99 14.51 9.42 -3.28
N GLN A 100 13.84 8.74 -4.20
CA GLN A 100 12.37 8.58 -4.16
C GLN A 100 11.91 7.89 -2.86
N ARG A 101 12.65 6.86 -2.43
CA ARG A 101 12.39 6.21 -1.14
C ARG A 101 12.56 7.18 0.02
N GLU A 102 13.63 7.97 0.07
CA GLU A 102 13.82 8.97 1.13
C GLU A 102 12.64 9.94 1.20
N GLU A 103 12.17 10.45 0.06
CA GLU A 103 11.03 11.37 -0.01
C GLU A 103 9.72 10.73 0.48
N ALA A 104 9.42 9.51 0.03
CA ALA A 104 8.28 8.75 0.54
C ALA A 104 8.39 8.49 2.05
N LEU A 105 9.59 8.23 2.57
CA LEU A 105 9.82 8.03 4.00
C LEU A 105 9.70 9.32 4.82
N MET A 106 9.99 10.49 4.25
CA MET A 106 9.71 11.76 4.93
C MET A 106 8.21 11.93 5.16
N LEU A 107 7.36 11.56 4.21
CA LEU A 107 5.90 11.58 4.40
C LEU A 107 5.45 10.52 5.41
N PHE A 108 6.01 9.31 5.34
CA PHE A 108 5.74 8.26 6.33
C PHE A 108 6.08 8.76 7.76
N ASP A 109 7.23 9.40 7.95
CA ASP A 109 7.67 9.93 9.24
C ASP A 109 6.68 10.99 9.77
N VAL A 110 6.17 11.88 8.89
CA VAL A 110 5.12 12.84 9.24
C VAL A 110 3.86 12.13 9.73
N LEU A 111 3.37 11.13 9.00
CA LEU A 111 2.15 10.40 9.36
C LEU A 111 2.33 9.59 10.66
N MET A 112 3.49 8.97 10.87
CA MET A 112 3.82 8.25 12.11
C MET A 112 3.98 9.17 13.32
N SER A 113 4.44 10.41 13.10
CA SER A 113 4.54 11.42 14.14
C SER A 113 3.18 11.93 14.62
N CYS A 114 2.09 11.73 13.87
CA CYS A 114 0.78 12.29 14.23
C CYS A 114 0.20 11.65 15.51
N ASN A 115 -0.33 12.49 16.40
CA ASN A 115 -0.98 12.10 17.65
C ASN A 115 -2.46 11.80 17.51
N THR A 116 -3.13 12.43 16.54
CA THR A 116 -4.57 12.33 16.33
C THR A 116 -4.89 11.99 14.89
N TRP A 117 -6.02 11.32 14.68
CA TRP A 117 -6.52 11.00 13.35
C TRP A 117 -6.70 12.26 12.50
N GLU A 118 -7.24 13.33 13.08
CA GLU A 118 -7.44 14.61 12.39
C GLU A 118 -6.12 15.22 11.89
N SER A 119 -5.06 15.17 12.72
CA SER A 119 -3.73 15.64 12.31
C SER A 119 -3.20 14.82 11.12
N ALA A 120 -3.31 13.48 11.20
CA ALA A 120 -2.87 12.60 10.11
C ALA A 120 -3.62 12.87 8.80
N VAL A 121 -4.94 13.08 8.86
CA VAL A 121 -5.77 13.37 7.67
C VAL A 121 -5.41 14.72 7.05
N LYS A 122 -5.15 15.76 7.87
CA LYS A 122 -4.71 17.08 7.36
C LYS A 122 -3.40 16.97 6.57
N HIS A 123 -2.41 16.28 7.14
CA HIS A 123 -1.13 16.06 6.45
C HIS A 123 -1.29 15.19 5.20
N ALA A 124 -2.04 14.09 5.29
CA ALA A 124 -2.28 13.21 4.14
C ALA A 124 -3.01 13.94 3.00
N ALA A 125 -4.06 14.72 3.31
CA ALA A 125 -4.79 15.50 2.31
C ALA A 125 -3.89 16.54 1.64
N TYR A 126 -3.05 17.24 2.41
CA TYR A 126 -2.10 18.22 1.87
C TYR A 126 -1.07 17.55 0.96
N PHE A 127 -0.35 16.54 1.44
CA PHE A 127 0.73 15.92 0.66
C PHE A 127 0.21 15.08 -0.53
N ARG A 128 -1.04 14.62 -0.51
CA ARG A 128 -1.67 14.02 -1.71
C ARG A 128 -1.67 14.98 -2.91
N GLU A 129 -1.83 16.29 -2.67
CA GLU A 129 -1.85 17.29 -3.74
C GLU A 129 -0.45 17.81 -4.10
N HIS A 130 0.57 17.57 -3.27
CA HIS A 130 1.88 18.21 -3.38
C HIS A 130 3.05 17.23 -3.61
N MET A 131 2.83 15.92 -3.50
CA MET A 131 3.83 14.88 -3.74
C MET A 131 3.43 13.98 -4.90
N ASN A 132 4.41 13.23 -5.41
CA ASN A 132 4.20 12.16 -6.37
C ASN A 132 3.20 11.12 -5.84
N GLU A 133 2.27 10.69 -6.70
CA GLU A 133 1.20 9.76 -6.35
C GLU A 133 1.70 8.40 -5.85
N GLY A 134 2.82 7.90 -6.37
CA GLY A 134 3.42 6.63 -5.96
C GLY A 134 4.07 6.71 -4.59
N GLU A 135 4.80 7.79 -4.32
CA GLU A 135 5.38 8.08 -3.00
C GLU A 135 4.28 8.24 -1.94
N PHE A 136 3.22 8.98 -2.27
CA PHE A 136 2.07 9.17 -1.40
C PHE A 136 1.38 7.84 -1.07
N VAL A 137 1.05 7.03 -2.08
CA VAL A 137 0.41 5.72 -1.87
C VAL A 137 1.28 4.84 -0.97
N TYR A 138 2.58 4.77 -1.26
CA TYR A 138 3.49 3.96 -0.46
C TYR A 138 3.52 4.40 1.01
N ALA A 139 3.73 5.70 1.25
CA ALA A 139 3.80 6.26 2.59
C ALA A 139 2.50 6.09 3.37
N LEU A 140 1.35 6.30 2.72
CA LEU A 140 0.04 6.13 3.34
C LEU A 140 -0.22 4.67 3.72
N TYR A 141 0.08 3.71 2.83
CA TYR A 141 -0.09 2.28 3.13
C TYR A 141 0.79 1.86 4.31
N ALA A 142 2.08 2.20 4.28
CA ALA A 142 3.01 1.88 5.36
C ALA A 142 2.57 2.52 6.69
N ALA A 143 2.14 3.79 6.68
CA ALA A 143 1.70 4.48 7.87
C ALA A 143 0.40 3.88 8.45
N VAL A 144 -0.56 3.48 7.61
CA VAL A 144 -1.80 2.83 8.08
C VAL A 144 -1.51 1.47 8.72
N ILE A 145 -0.57 0.70 8.17
CA ILE A 145 -0.17 -0.61 8.71
C ILE A 145 0.54 -0.46 10.07
N HIS A 146 1.44 0.53 10.18
CA HIS A 146 2.35 0.63 11.32
C HIS A 146 1.90 1.58 12.43
N SER A 147 0.94 2.48 12.18
CA SER A 147 0.44 3.44 13.17
C SER A 147 -0.78 2.89 13.92
N ASP A 148 -0.83 3.12 15.23
CA ASP A 148 -2.02 2.85 16.06
C ASP A 148 -3.27 3.57 15.51
N LEU A 149 -3.10 4.71 14.83
CA LEU A 149 -4.19 5.46 14.23
C LEU A 149 -4.88 4.69 13.09
N GLY A 150 -4.13 3.85 12.37
CA GLY A 150 -4.58 3.03 11.26
C GLY A 150 -5.15 1.67 11.67
N ALA A 151 -5.08 1.31 12.96
CA ALA A 151 -5.57 0.03 13.46
C ALA A 151 -7.04 -0.22 13.07
N GLY A 152 -7.29 -1.39 12.48
CA GLY A 152 -8.61 -1.84 12.03
C GLY A 152 -9.03 -1.34 10.64
N ILE A 153 -8.28 -0.45 10.00
CA ILE A 153 -8.54 -0.01 8.62
C ILE A 153 -8.13 -1.14 7.66
N VAL A 154 -9.01 -1.43 6.71
CA VAL A 154 -8.74 -2.35 5.61
C VAL A 154 -8.25 -1.54 4.42
N LEU A 155 -6.99 -1.72 4.04
CA LEU A 155 -6.45 -1.03 2.88
C LEU A 155 -7.09 -1.59 1.59
N PRO A 156 -7.48 -0.73 0.64
CA PRO A 156 -7.89 -1.17 -0.69
C PRO A 156 -6.77 -1.99 -1.36
N PRO A 157 -7.10 -2.98 -2.19
CA PRO A 157 -6.07 -3.72 -2.91
C PRO A 157 -5.36 -2.80 -3.91
N LEU A 158 -4.03 -2.91 -3.99
CA LEU A 158 -3.21 -2.06 -4.88
C LEU A 158 -3.53 -2.25 -6.37
N TYR A 159 -4.07 -3.41 -6.77
CA TYR A 159 -4.54 -3.62 -8.15
C TYR A 159 -5.77 -2.78 -8.52
N GLU A 160 -6.50 -2.22 -7.55
CA GLU A 160 -7.57 -1.24 -7.78
C GLU A 160 -7.08 0.21 -7.69
N VAL A 161 -6.09 0.48 -6.82
CA VAL A 161 -5.53 1.83 -6.62
C VAL A 161 -4.58 2.21 -7.76
N THR A 162 -3.68 1.30 -8.15
CA THR A 162 -2.68 1.49 -9.20
C THR A 162 -2.74 0.32 -10.22
N PRO A 163 -3.81 0.22 -11.01
CA PRO A 163 -4.07 -0.94 -11.88
C PRO A 163 -2.97 -1.20 -12.92
N HIS A 164 -2.25 -0.16 -13.35
CA HIS A 164 -1.09 -0.25 -14.26
C HIS A 164 0.01 -1.20 -13.77
N MET A 165 0.15 -1.39 -12.46
CA MET A 165 1.16 -2.29 -11.88
C MET A 165 0.75 -3.76 -11.88
N PHE A 166 -0.50 -4.07 -12.24
CA PHE A 166 -1.09 -5.42 -12.15
C PHE A 166 -1.82 -5.85 -13.43
N THR A 167 -1.84 -4.99 -14.45
CA THR A 167 -2.62 -5.18 -15.68
C THR A 167 -1.74 -4.99 -16.90
N ASN A 168 -1.80 -5.91 -17.86
CA ASN A 168 -1.03 -5.81 -19.09
C ASN A 168 -1.45 -4.59 -19.95
N SER A 169 -0.52 -4.12 -20.78
CA SER A 169 -0.70 -2.92 -21.61
C SER A 169 -1.87 -3.04 -22.58
N GLU A 170 -2.18 -4.25 -23.07
CA GLU A 170 -3.31 -4.48 -23.96
C GLU A 170 -4.64 -4.14 -23.26
N VAL A 171 -4.85 -4.66 -22.05
CA VAL A 171 -6.07 -4.42 -21.28
C VAL A 171 -6.15 -2.96 -20.81
N ILE A 172 -5.02 -2.35 -20.44
CA ILE A 172 -4.96 -0.92 -20.14
C ILE A 172 -5.41 -0.08 -21.36
N ASN A 173 -4.94 -0.40 -22.56
CA ASN A 173 -5.34 0.30 -23.78
C ASN A 173 -6.83 0.11 -24.12
N LYS A 174 -7.39 -1.08 -23.86
CA LYS A 174 -8.84 -1.32 -23.97
C LYS A 174 -9.63 -0.47 -22.97
N ALA A 175 -9.15 -0.35 -21.72
CA ALA A 175 -9.77 0.50 -20.70
C ALA A 175 -9.71 1.99 -21.08
N TYR A 176 -8.58 2.46 -21.63
CA TYR A 176 -8.47 3.82 -22.18
C TYR A 176 -9.46 4.06 -23.31
N THR A 177 -9.58 3.12 -24.23
CA THR A 177 -10.56 3.20 -25.34
C THR A 177 -11.97 3.33 -24.80
N ALA A 178 -12.37 2.48 -23.84
CA ALA A 178 -13.69 2.53 -23.21
C ALA A 178 -13.97 3.88 -22.52
N GLN A 179 -12.97 4.45 -21.84
CA GLN A 179 -13.10 5.78 -21.22
C GLN A 179 -13.26 6.88 -22.28
N MET A 180 -12.49 6.83 -23.38
CA MET A 180 -12.56 7.79 -24.48
C MET A 180 -13.87 7.70 -25.26
N THR A 181 -14.47 6.53 -25.38
CA THR A 181 -15.77 6.31 -26.04
C THR A 181 -16.96 6.30 -25.08
N GLN A 182 -16.72 6.57 -23.79
CA GLN A 182 -17.73 6.55 -22.72
C GLN A 182 -18.59 5.27 -22.73
N THR A 183 -17.96 4.14 -23.05
CA THR A 183 -18.64 2.84 -23.17
C THR A 183 -18.07 1.90 -22.11
N PRO A 184 -18.83 1.56 -21.05
CA PRO A 184 -18.39 0.60 -20.05
C PRO A 184 -18.03 -0.74 -20.69
N GLY A 185 -16.94 -1.35 -20.21
CA GLY A 185 -16.45 -2.61 -20.74
C GLY A 185 -15.95 -3.54 -19.64
N LYS A 186 -15.97 -4.84 -19.94
CA LYS A 186 -15.28 -5.88 -19.18
C LYS A 186 -14.27 -6.53 -20.12
N PHE A 187 -13.01 -6.51 -19.74
CA PHE A 187 -11.92 -7.00 -20.58
C PHE A 187 -11.33 -8.25 -19.96
N GLU A 188 -11.13 -9.26 -20.81
CA GLU A 188 -10.37 -10.45 -20.44
C GLU A 188 -8.87 -10.14 -20.57
N MET A 189 -8.11 -10.53 -19.55
CA MET A 189 -6.66 -10.42 -19.51
C MET A 189 -6.07 -11.81 -19.70
N GLU A 190 -5.19 -11.95 -20.68
CA GLU A 190 -4.39 -13.15 -20.88
C GLU A 190 -2.98 -12.94 -20.31
N PHE A 191 -2.38 -14.02 -19.82
CA PHE A 191 -1.02 -14.00 -19.29
C PHE A 191 0.02 -13.72 -20.38
N THR A 192 1.16 -13.17 -19.98
CA THR A 192 2.21 -12.76 -20.92
C THR A 192 2.89 -13.94 -21.60
N GLY A 193 3.76 -13.64 -22.58
CA GLY A 193 4.55 -14.63 -23.30
C GLY A 193 3.78 -15.36 -24.40
N SER A 194 4.34 -16.47 -24.88
CA SER A 194 3.75 -17.30 -25.93
C SER A 194 3.87 -18.77 -25.58
N LYS A 195 3.01 -19.61 -26.18
CA LYS A 195 3.02 -21.07 -25.96
C LYS A 195 4.34 -21.75 -26.34
N LYS A 196 5.20 -21.06 -27.10
CA LYS A 196 6.54 -21.52 -27.46
C LYS A 196 7.54 -21.38 -26.31
N ASN A 197 7.34 -20.41 -25.41
CA ASN A 197 8.14 -20.28 -24.19
C ASN A 197 7.54 -21.23 -23.13
N PRO A 198 8.27 -22.27 -22.69
CA PRO A 198 7.81 -23.16 -21.63
C PRO A 198 7.46 -22.44 -20.32
N GLU A 199 8.14 -21.33 -20.02
CA GLU A 199 7.93 -20.53 -18.81
C GLU A 199 6.53 -19.91 -18.75
N GLN A 200 5.89 -19.67 -19.90
CA GLN A 200 4.50 -19.21 -19.95
C GLN A 200 3.56 -20.16 -19.18
N ARG A 201 3.86 -21.46 -19.12
CA ARG A 201 3.00 -22.46 -18.47
C ARG A 201 2.77 -22.15 -16.99
N VAL A 202 3.70 -21.44 -16.34
CA VAL A 202 3.61 -21.05 -14.93
C VAL A 202 3.37 -19.54 -14.76
N ALA A 203 3.07 -18.81 -15.83
CA ALA A 203 2.76 -17.39 -15.76
C ALA A 203 1.56 -17.10 -14.82
N TYR A 204 0.59 -18.01 -14.75
CA TYR A 204 -0.55 -17.90 -13.83
C TYR A 204 -0.16 -17.82 -12.36
N PHE A 205 1.05 -18.25 -11.99
CA PHE A 205 1.55 -18.11 -10.63
C PHE A 205 2.12 -16.70 -10.42
N GLY A 206 3.12 -16.31 -11.22
CA GLY A 206 3.83 -15.04 -11.05
C GLY A 206 3.02 -13.80 -11.42
N GLU A 207 2.04 -13.93 -12.32
CA GLU A 207 1.17 -12.84 -12.77
C GLU A 207 -0.17 -12.82 -12.03
N ASP A 208 -0.40 -13.72 -11.07
CA ASP A 208 -1.59 -13.66 -10.23
C ASP A 208 -1.59 -12.39 -9.38
N ILE A 209 -2.69 -11.64 -9.44
CA ILE A 209 -2.83 -10.37 -8.72
C ILE A 209 -2.81 -10.58 -7.21
N GLY A 210 -3.30 -11.72 -6.72
CA GLY A 210 -3.31 -12.08 -5.30
C GLY A 210 -1.90 -12.37 -4.79
N LEU A 211 -1.09 -13.11 -5.56
CA LEU A 211 0.31 -13.37 -5.22
C LEU A 211 1.14 -12.08 -5.22
N ASN A 212 0.92 -11.20 -6.19
CA ASN A 212 1.59 -9.90 -6.24
C ASN A 212 1.19 -9.02 -5.04
N VAL A 213 -0.10 -8.99 -4.66
CA VAL A 213 -0.56 -8.30 -3.44
C VAL A 213 0.01 -8.93 -2.17
N HIS A 214 0.11 -10.25 -2.10
CA HIS A 214 0.75 -10.94 -0.98
C HIS A 214 2.21 -10.49 -0.82
N HIS A 215 2.97 -10.46 -1.92
CA HIS A 215 4.39 -10.08 -1.89
C HIS A 215 4.59 -8.61 -1.47
N VAL A 216 3.85 -7.67 -2.05
CA VAL A 216 3.98 -6.24 -1.66
C VAL A 216 3.50 -5.99 -0.23
N THR A 217 2.44 -6.66 0.22
CA THR A 217 1.96 -6.54 1.62
C THR A 217 3.02 -7.07 2.59
N TRP A 218 3.69 -8.18 2.28
CA TRP A 218 4.78 -8.70 3.12
C TRP A 218 5.91 -7.66 3.29
N HIS A 219 6.29 -6.96 2.20
CA HIS A 219 7.30 -5.88 2.26
C HIS A 219 6.80 -4.60 2.94
N LEU A 220 5.49 -4.38 3.00
CA LEU A 220 4.89 -3.30 3.79
C LEU A 220 4.80 -3.65 5.28
N ASP A 221 4.57 -4.92 5.64
CA ASP A 221 4.58 -5.38 7.03
C ASP A 221 6.01 -5.46 7.61
N PHE A 222 6.97 -5.85 6.76
CA PHE A 222 8.38 -6.03 7.13
C PHE A 222 9.34 -5.19 6.29
N PRO A 223 9.22 -3.84 6.29
CA PRO A 223 10.03 -3.01 5.42
C PRO A 223 11.52 -3.14 5.75
N PHE A 224 12.34 -3.21 4.69
CA PHE A 224 13.79 -3.31 4.84
C PHE A 224 14.41 -2.05 5.47
N TRP A 225 13.76 -0.90 5.30
CA TRP A 225 14.18 0.40 5.84
C TRP A 225 13.67 0.68 7.26
N TRP A 226 12.86 -0.22 7.85
CA TRP A 226 12.33 -0.05 9.20
C TRP A 226 13.43 0.17 10.23
N LYS A 227 13.21 1.11 11.14
CA LYS A 227 14.05 1.38 12.30
C LYS A 227 13.20 1.30 13.56
N ASP A 228 13.72 0.67 14.60
CA ASP A 228 13.00 0.53 15.88
C ASP A 228 12.66 1.89 16.53
N SER A 229 13.37 2.96 16.13
CA SER A 229 13.03 4.35 16.50
C SER A 229 11.63 4.79 16.07
N TYR A 230 10.97 4.07 15.15
CA TYR A 230 9.58 4.32 14.76
C TYR A 230 8.55 3.87 15.79
N GLY A 231 8.98 3.21 16.87
CA GLY A 231 8.16 2.97 18.06
C GLY A 231 8.13 1.54 18.54
N TYR A 232 8.53 0.58 17.69
CA TYR A 232 8.60 -0.84 18.06
C TYR A 232 9.55 -1.64 17.17
N HIS A 233 9.93 -2.80 17.68
CA HIS A 233 10.79 -3.76 16.99
C HIS A 233 9.96 -4.76 16.19
N LEU A 234 10.35 -5.01 14.94
CA LEU A 234 9.79 -6.08 14.11
C LEU A 234 10.52 -7.39 14.40
N ASP A 235 9.96 -8.17 15.33
CA ASP A 235 10.57 -9.39 15.82
C ASP A 235 10.84 -10.42 14.70
N ARG A 236 12.03 -11.04 14.75
CA ARG A 236 12.49 -12.06 13.80
C ARG A 236 12.38 -11.67 12.31
N LYS A 237 12.33 -10.38 11.98
CA LYS A 237 12.18 -9.88 10.60
C LYS A 237 13.15 -10.53 9.60
N GLY A 238 14.41 -10.74 9.99
CA GLY A 238 15.41 -11.40 9.14
C GLY A 238 15.13 -12.88 8.88
N GLU A 239 14.64 -13.61 9.88
CA GLU A 239 14.25 -15.02 9.72
C GLU A 239 12.96 -15.14 8.89
N LEU A 240 11.99 -14.26 9.13
CA LEU A 240 10.76 -14.19 8.36
C LEU A 240 11.02 -13.83 6.89
N PHE A 241 12.01 -12.97 6.62
CA PHE A 241 12.46 -12.67 5.26
C PHE A 241 12.94 -13.94 4.55
N PHE A 242 13.86 -14.68 5.17
CA PHE A 242 14.33 -15.95 4.64
C PHE A 242 13.17 -16.92 4.40
N TRP A 243 12.31 -17.09 5.41
CA TRP A 243 11.21 -18.06 5.36
C TRP A 243 10.18 -17.73 4.28
N ALA A 244 9.74 -16.48 4.18
CA ALA A 244 8.75 -16.05 3.19
C ALA A 244 9.25 -16.28 1.76
N HIS A 245 10.49 -15.88 1.47
CA HIS A 245 11.06 -16.05 0.13
C HIS A 245 11.38 -17.51 -0.18
N HIS A 246 11.87 -18.28 0.80
CA HIS A 246 12.07 -19.73 0.65
C HIS A 246 10.76 -20.47 0.33
N GLN A 247 9.68 -20.15 1.04
CA GLN A 247 8.36 -20.71 0.78
C GLN A 247 7.82 -20.31 -0.60
N LEU A 248 8.01 -19.06 -1.03
CA LEU A 248 7.63 -18.61 -2.37
C LEU A 248 8.40 -19.37 -3.47
N SER A 249 9.73 -19.51 -3.34
CA SER A 249 10.54 -20.29 -4.29
C SER A 249 10.11 -21.76 -4.33
N THR A 250 9.92 -22.38 -3.17
CA THR A 250 9.48 -23.79 -3.08
C THR A 250 8.09 -23.98 -3.69
N ARG A 251 7.19 -23.03 -3.47
CA ARG A 251 5.85 -23.06 -4.06
C ARG A 251 5.91 -22.90 -5.58
N PHE A 252 6.74 -21.99 -6.08
CA PHE A 252 6.94 -21.83 -7.52
C PHE A 252 7.46 -23.11 -8.16
N ASP A 253 8.45 -23.76 -7.55
CA ASP A 253 8.96 -25.06 -8.01
C ASP A 253 7.87 -26.15 -8.04
N ALA A 254 6.92 -26.14 -7.10
CA ALA A 254 5.78 -27.06 -7.14
C ALA A 254 4.85 -26.81 -8.35
N GLU A 255 4.64 -25.55 -8.73
CA GLU A 255 3.89 -25.21 -9.95
C GLU A 255 4.67 -25.62 -11.21
N ARG A 256 6.01 -25.44 -11.21
CA ARG A 256 6.89 -25.89 -12.29
C ARG A 256 6.82 -27.40 -12.50
N LEU A 257 6.91 -28.19 -11.42
CA LEU A 257 6.77 -29.64 -11.46
C LEU A 257 5.40 -30.07 -12.00
N SER A 258 4.34 -29.37 -11.60
CA SER A 258 2.97 -29.61 -12.09
C SER A 258 2.82 -29.35 -13.60
N ASN A 259 3.68 -28.51 -14.18
CA ASN A 259 3.69 -28.14 -15.60
C ASN A 259 4.83 -28.80 -16.39
N HIS A 260 5.42 -29.87 -15.84
CA HIS A 260 6.54 -30.62 -16.44
C HIS A 260 7.77 -29.75 -16.76
N LEU A 261 8.04 -28.75 -15.93
CA LEU A 261 9.26 -27.95 -15.95
C LEU A 261 10.23 -28.48 -14.89
N GLY A 262 11.53 -28.29 -15.12
CA GLY A 262 12.55 -28.52 -14.09
C GLY A 262 12.46 -27.48 -12.98
N LEU A 263 13.17 -27.71 -11.87
CA LEU A 263 13.32 -26.71 -10.81
C LEU A 263 14.00 -25.45 -11.36
N VAL A 264 13.81 -24.31 -10.70
CA VAL A 264 14.56 -23.10 -11.04
C VAL A 264 16.06 -23.32 -10.83
N ASP A 265 16.88 -22.74 -11.71
CA ASP A 265 18.32 -22.67 -11.50
C ASP A 265 18.68 -21.44 -10.65
N GLU A 266 19.83 -21.50 -9.98
CA GLU A 266 20.30 -20.38 -9.18
C GLU A 266 20.95 -19.29 -10.05
N LEU A 267 20.80 -18.03 -9.63
CA LEU A 267 21.41 -16.90 -10.33
C LEU A 267 22.92 -16.85 -10.05
N TYR A 268 23.72 -16.78 -11.12
CA TYR A 268 25.16 -16.53 -11.04
C TYR A 268 25.53 -15.24 -11.79
N TRP A 269 26.28 -14.36 -11.14
CA TRP A 269 26.63 -13.03 -11.68
C TRP A 269 27.54 -13.08 -12.91
N ASP A 270 28.31 -14.15 -13.08
CA ASP A 270 29.28 -14.36 -14.14
C ASP A 270 28.76 -15.24 -15.29
N ARG A 271 27.47 -15.62 -15.25
CA ARG A 271 26.81 -16.45 -16.27
C ARG A 271 25.65 -15.69 -16.93
N PRO A 272 25.31 -16.02 -18.19
CA PRO A 272 24.13 -15.46 -18.82
C PRO A 272 22.85 -15.89 -18.08
N ILE A 273 21.84 -15.02 -18.10
CA ILE A 273 20.51 -15.32 -17.54
C ILE A 273 19.69 -15.95 -18.66
N VAL A 274 19.55 -17.27 -18.63
CA VAL A 274 18.96 -18.05 -19.73
C VAL A 274 17.54 -17.59 -20.06
N GLU A 275 16.70 -17.44 -19.03
CA GLU A 275 15.31 -17.02 -19.20
C GLU A 275 15.19 -15.49 -19.18
N GLY A 276 14.88 -14.90 -20.33
CA GLY A 276 14.49 -13.50 -20.47
C GLY A 276 13.06 -13.25 -19.99
N PHE A 277 12.60 -12.00 -20.12
CA PHE A 277 11.21 -11.65 -19.83
C PHE A 277 10.81 -10.37 -20.56
N ALA A 278 9.63 -10.39 -21.20
CA ALA A 278 8.99 -9.23 -21.78
C ALA A 278 7.70 -8.94 -20.97
N PRO A 279 7.68 -7.89 -20.12
CA PRO A 279 6.58 -7.68 -19.19
C PRO A 279 5.23 -7.39 -19.85
N HIS A 280 5.22 -6.81 -21.05
CA HIS A 280 4.00 -6.34 -21.73
C HIS A 280 3.09 -5.50 -20.82
N THR A 281 3.69 -4.72 -19.93
CA THR A 281 3.05 -3.79 -19.00
C THR A 281 3.60 -2.38 -19.22
N THR A 282 2.88 -1.38 -18.74
CA THR A 282 3.26 0.03 -18.88
C THR A 282 2.98 0.77 -17.59
N TYR A 283 3.91 1.65 -17.20
CA TYR A 283 3.64 2.59 -16.12
C TYR A 283 2.51 3.53 -16.54
N ARG A 284 1.74 4.03 -15.55
CA ARG A 284 0.79 5.12 -15.83
C ARG A 284 1.53 6.33 -16.42
N TYR A 285 2.70 6.64 -15.87
CA TYR A 285 3.64 7.64 -16.36
C TYR A 285 5.06 7.07 -16.23
N GLY A 286 5.81 7.02 -17.33
CA GLY A 286 7.15 6.39 -17.37
C GLY A 286 7.40 5.47 -18.56
N GLY A 287 6.34 5.12 -19.31
CA GLY A 287 6.43 4.28 -20.51
C GLY A 287 6.33 2.79 -20.22
N GLU A 288 6.62 1.97 -21.23
CA GLU A 288 6.59 0.51 -21.11
C GLU A 288 7.71 0.01 -20.21
N PHE A 289 7.44 -1.08 -19.48
CA PHE A 289 8.46 -1.74 -18.68
C PHE A 289 9.55 -2.34 -19.60
N PRO A 290 10.83 -2.26 -19.20
CA PRO A 290 11.92 -2.78 -20.01
C PRO A 290 11.85 -4.31 -20.11
N ALA A 291 12.06 -4.83 -21.32
CA ALA A 291 12.24 -6.26 -21.55
C ALA A 291 13.71 -6.66 -21.34
N ARG A 292 13.93 -7.89 -20.88
CA ARG A 292 15.24 -8.54 -20.83
C ARG A 292 15.25 -9.68 -21.86
N PRO A 293 16.19 -9.71 -22.82
CA PRO A 293 16.31 -10.82 -23.76
C PRO A 293 16.77 -12.11 -23.06
N ASP A 294 16.57 -13.24 -23.72
CA ASP A 294 17.15 -14.52 -23.31
C ASP A 294 18.68 -14.50 -23.48
N ASN A 295 19.39 -15.19 -22.58
CA ASN A 295 20.86 -15.35 -22.54
C ASN A 295 21.65 -14.04 -22.43
#